data_AF-A0A4Z2HDG3-F1
#
_entry.id   AF-A0A4Z2HDG3-F1
#
_cell.length_a   1.000
_cell.length_b   1.000
_cell.length_c   1.000
_cell.angle_alpha   90.00
_cell.angle_beta   90.00
_cell.angle_gamma   90.00
#
_symmetry.space_group_name_H-M   'P 1'
#
loop_
_entity.id
_entity.type
_entity.pdbx_description
1 polymer ?
#
loop_
_entity_poly.entity_id
_entity_poly.type
_entity_poly.pdbx_seq_one_letter_code
_entity_poly.pdbx_strand_id
1 'polypeptide(L)'
;MELPQRDRLSELVEQLTTSGEPQLNQDRMKEIKKICKVSNDCIDHVYHSVIAQLNQEHAEVRLSAFQIASELFSRSHHFRMLLVDNFQEFLELTVETDSEQPLPPPKEVARKLRSLAIQTVQSWQTSYGEAYKKIALGYHFLKQVKKVDFQDAEARTQAERRREEERQRKMERIYKERVEAASKDMDESYQEIEATLTEMESCMSLLFPEFDLIDIQNTKSSPPSSQSANGCPSVEEPPCCSKDLKKEQSIEEKKSNWERTKEEEGKRKAEESEESSEEEDGESLDEDSFIRNSGLISHAYSLDLNFSSGLRVKETEDNEAVVSTVKDLHRLITNKHLPALQGWVQIFTKSGAEQQLLRRALDLKSSLEATLQKHQELHIDYKTRVRKVVSDNK
;
A
#
# COMPACT_ATOMS: atom_id res chain seq x y z
N MET A 1 -53.01 -20.28 17.24
CA MET A 1 -52.81 -21.00 15.94
C MET A 1 -52.26 -22.40 16.15
N GLU A 2 -52.67 -23.38 15.34
CA GLU A 2 -52.00 -24.70 15.30
C GLU A 2 -50.65 -24.59 14.57
N LEU A 3 -49.59 -25.16 15.15
CA LEU A 3 -48.22 -25.16 14.59
C LEU A 3 -48.13 -25.54 13.09
N PRO A 4 -48.88 -26.55 12.59
CA PRO A 4 -48.80 -26.94 11.18
C PRO A 4 -49.20 -25.84 10.19
N GLN A 5 -50.10 -24.93 10.60
CA GLN A 5 -50.55 -23.83 9.74
C GLN A 5 -49.50 -22.71 9.67
N ARG A 6 -48.73 -22.49 10.75
CA ARG A 6 -47.61 -21.54 10.77
C ARG A 6 -46.51 -21.99 9.84
N ASP A 7 -46.09 -23.23 10.01
CA ASP A 7 -44.99 -23.81 9.23
C ASP A 7 -45.35 -23.82 7.74
N ARG A 8 -46.59 -24.20 7.42
CA ARG A 8 -47.09 -24.18 6.05
C ARG A 8 -47.14 -22.78 5.44
N LEU A 9 -47.53 -21.76 6.21
CA LEU A 9 -47.52 -20.36 5.74
C LEU A 9 -46.09 -19.89 5.44
N SER A 10 -45.14 -20.20 6.32
CA SER A 10 -43.73 -19.84 6.13
C SER A 10 -43.15 -20.51 4.88
N GLU A 11 -43.40 -21.81 4.69
CA GLU A 11 -43.00 -22.54 3.47
C GLU A 11 -43.57 -21.89 2.20
N LEU A 12 -44.87 -21.55 2.20
CA LEU A 12 -45.51 -20.97 1.03
C LEU A 12 -44.98 -19.57 0.70
N VAL A 13 -44.71 -18.75 1.73
CA VAL A 13 -44.12 -17.42 1.55
C VAL A 13 -42.71 -17.56 0.98
N GLU A 14 -41.86 -18.40 1.58
CA GLU A 14 -40.49 -18.63 1.11
C GLU A 14 -40.46 -19.17 -0.32
N GLN A 15 -41.30 -20.15 -0.65
CA GLN A 15 -41.41 -20.70 -2.00
C GLN A 15 -41.88 -19.69 -3.05
N LEU A 16 -42.72 -18.73 -2.66
CA LEU A 16 -43.14 -17.65 -3.56
C LEU A 16 -42.03 -16.61 -3.75
N THR A 17 -41.33 -16.25 -2.68
CA THR A 17 -40.31 -15.19 -2.73
C THR A 17 -38.97 -15.64 -3.28
N THR A 18 -38.64 -16.93 -3.20
CA THR A 18 -37.38 -17.51 -3.72
C THR A 18 -37.50 -18.14 -5.11
N SER A 19 -38.68 -18.07 -5.73
CA SER A 19 -38.93 -18.70 -7.03
C SER A 19 -38.16 -18.06 -8.20
N GLY A 20 -37.74 -16.79 -8.06
CA GLY A 20 -37.14 -16.00 -9.16
C GLY A 20 -38.14 -15.57 -10.25
N GLU A 21 -39.43 -15.91 -10.09
CA GLU A 21 -40.46 -15.60 -11.10
C GLU A 21 -40.94 -14.14 -10.98
N PRO A 22 -41.24 -13.45 -12.11
CA PRO A 22 -41.65 -12.05 -12.11
C PRO A 22 -43.09 -11.81 -11.61
N GLN A 23 -43.89 -12.87 -11.49
CA GLN A 23 -45.27 -12.87 -10.98
C GLN A 23 -45.47 -14.04 -10.02
N LEU A 24 -46.28 -13.82 -8.98
CA LEU A 24 -46.62 -14.86 -8.01
C LEU A 24 -47.37 -16.02 -8.65
N ASN A 25 -46.99 -17.24 -8.24
CA ASN A 25 -47.76 -18.44 -8.53
C ASN A 25 -49.16 -18.34 -7.90
N GLN A 26 -50.19 -18.34 -8.74
CA GLN A 26 -51.57 -18.08 -8.33
C GLN A 26 -52.13 -19.16 -7.41
N ASP A 27 -51.73 -20.41 -7.57
CA ASP A 27 -52.26 -21.52 -6.77
C ASP A 27 -51.70 -21.50 -5.35
N ARG A 28 -50.39 -21.24 -5.21
CA ARG A 28 -49.77 -20.99 -3.89
C ARG A 28 -50.38 -19.75 -3.21
N MET A 29 -50.64 -18.68 -3.96
CA MET A 29 -51.29 -17.49 -3.39
C MET A 29 -52.73 -17.75 -2.94
N LYS A 30 -53.49 -18.60 -3.65
CA LYS A 30 -54.82 -19.05 -3.19
C LYS A 30 -54.72 -19.86 -1.90
N GLU A 31 -53.70 -20.69 -1.75
CA GLU A 31 -53.45 -21.46 -0.53
C GLU A 31 -53.15 -20.55 0.67
N ILE A 32 -52.24 -19.57 0.50
CA ILE A 32 -51.98 -18.54 1.53
C ILE A 32 -53.30 -17.85 1.93
N LYS A 33 -54.08 -17.38 0.95
CA LYS A 33 -55.38 -16.73 1.22
C LYS A 33 -56.36 -17.64 1.96
N LYS A 34 -56.34 -18.95 1.72
CA LYS A 34 -57.20 -19.92 2.40
C LYS A 34 -56.79 -20.07 3.86
N ILE A 35 -55.49 -20.18 4.15
CA ILE A 35 -54.99 -20.31 5.52
C ILE A 35 -55.21 -19.00 6.30
N CYS A 36 -54.97 -17.83 5.68
CA CYS A 36 -55.20 -16.53 6.31
C CYS A 36 -56.67 -16.26 6.69
N LYS A 37 -57.64 -16.97 6.10
CA LYS A 37 -59.06 -16.84 6.47
C LYS A 37 -59.41 -17.55 7.78
N VAL A 38 -58.55 -18.43 8.28
CA VAL A 38 -58.83 -19.27 9.45
C VAL A 38 -58.82 -18.43 10.73
N SER A 39 -57.84 -17.55 10.91
CA SER A 39 -57.71 -16.71 12.11
C SER A 39 -56.83 -15.48 11.87
N ASN A 40 -56.96 -14.47 12.73
CA ASN A 40 -56.07 -13.30 12.70
C ASN A 40 -54.63 -13.67 13.03
N ASP A 41 -54.38 -14.66 13.89
CA ASP A 41 -53.04 -15.17 14.15
C ASP A 41 -52.32 -15.55 12.83
N CYS A 42 -53.05 -16.15 11.88
CA CYS A 42 -52.49 -16.56 10.58
C CYS A 42 -52.05 -15.34 9.77
N ILE A 43 -52.79 -14.25 9.91
CA ILE A 43 -52.50 -12.97 9.26
C ILE A 43 -51.29 -12.31 9.92
N ASP A 44 -51.16 -12.36 11.25
CA ASP A 44 -49.98 -11.86 11.96
C ASP A 44 -48.71 -12.61 11.50
N HIS A 45 -48.80 -13.95 11.45
CA HIS A 45 -47.67 -14.79 11.05
C HIS A 45 -47.24 -14.58 9.60
N VAL A 46 -48.19 -14.49 8.66
CA VAL A 46 -47.86 -14.22 7.25
C VAL A 46 -47.32 -12.79 7.10
N TYR A 47 -47.82 -11.82 7.86
CA TYR A 47 -47.30 -10.46 7.85
C TYR A 47 -45.82 -10.43 8.25
N HIS A 48 -45.47 -11.04 9.38
CA HIS A 48 -44.07 -11.11 9.81
C HIS A 48 -43.19 -11.87 8.82
N SER A 49 -43.69 -12.94 8.23
CA SER A 49 -42.97 -13.68 7.19
C SER A 49 -42.71 -12.82 5.95
N VAL A 50 -43.69 -12.04 5.50
CA VAL A 50 -43.55 -11.12 4.36
C VAL A 50 -42.59 -9.97 4.66
N ILE A 51 -42.65 -9.38 5.85
CA ILE A 51 -41.69 -8.33 6.26
C ILE A 51 -40.26 -8.88 6.34
N ALA A 52 -40.08 -10.11 6.84
CA ALA A 52 -38.77 -10.76 6.86
C ALA A 52 -38.20 -10.98 5.44
N GLN A 53 -39.05 -11.28 4.46
CA GLN A 53 -38.65 -11.38 3.05
C GLN A 53 -38.37 -10.00 2.42
N LEU A 54 -39.13 -8.96 2.77
CA LEU A 54 -38.86 -7.58 2.33
C LEU A 54 -37.53 -7.03 2.87
N ASN A 55 -37.06 -7.52 4.02
CA ASN A 55 -35.78 -7.13 4.60
C ASN A 55 -34.57 -7.83 3.96
N GLN A 56 -34.77 -8.83 3.10
CA GLN A 56 -33.65 -9.52 2.42
C GLN A 56 -32.89 -8.58 1.48
N GLU A 57 -31.59 -8.78 1.32
CA GLU A 57 -30.73 -8.02 0.41
C GLU A 57 -30.85 -8.51 -1.05
N HIS A 58 -32.08 -8.68 -1.54
CA HIS A 58 -32.33 -9.16 -2.90
C HIS A 58 -33.63 -8.59 -3.50
N ALA A 59 -33.55 -7.89 -4.64
CA ALA A 59 -34.70 -7.19 -5.21
C ALA A 59 -35.82 -8.11 -5.70
N GLU A 60 -35.51 -9.30 -6.21
CA GLU A 60 -36.55 -10.26 -6.64
C GLU A 60 -37.35 -10.80 -5.46
N VAL A 61 -36.67 -11.07 -4.35
CA VAL A 61 -37.31 -11.52 -3.10
C VAL A 61 -38.22 -10.42 -2.58
N ARG A 62 -37.71 -9.17 -2.53
CA ARG A 62 -38.50 -8.01 -2.15
C ARG A 62 -39.69 -7.77 -3.08
N LEU A 63 -39.53 -7.93 -4.39
CA LEU A 63 -40.61 -7.76 -5.35
C LEU A 63 -41.74 -8.76 -5.12
N SER A 64 -41.41 -10.03 -4.97
CA SER A 64 -42.40 -11.08 -4.70
C SER A 64 -43.07 -10.87 -3.34
N ALA A 65 -42.31 -10.51 -2.30
CA ALA A 65 -42.86 -10.21 -0.98
C ALA A 65 -43.81 -9.00 -1.02
N PHE A 66 -43.44 -7.95 -1.77
CA PHE A 66 -44.29 -6.79 -2.03
C PHE A 66 -45.59 -7.17 -2.74
N GLN A 67 -45.54 -8.05 -3.75
CA GLN A 67 -46.74 -8.52 -4.44
C GLN A 67 -47.69 -9.28 -3.49
N ILE A 68 -47.14 -10.11 -2.59
CA ILE A 68 -47.93 -10.81 -1.55
C ILE A 68 -48.58 -9.79 -0.61
N ALA A 69 -47.79 -8.82 -0.12
CA ALA A 69 -48.28 -7.76 0.74
C ALA A 69 -49.42 -6.98 0.08
N SER A 70 -49.28 -6.67 -1.22
CA SER A 70 -50.28 -5.90 -1.97
C SER A 70 -51.63 -6.61 -2.09
N GLU A 71 -51.61 -7.90 -2.39
CA GLU A 71 -52.80 -8.73 -2.48
C GLU A 71 -53.48 -8.90 -1.11
N LEU A 72 -52.70 -9.15 -0.04
CA LEU A 72 -53.25 -9.32 1.31
C LEU A 72 -53.82 -8.01 1.86
N PHE A 73 -53.15 -6.88 1.62
CA PHE A 73 -53.63 -5.55 1.99
C PHE A 73 -55.00 -5.26 1.38
N SER A 74 -55.20 -5.59 0.10
CA SER A 74 -56.47 -5.34 -0.59
C SER A 74 -57.63 -6.21 -0.08
N ARG A 75 -57.33 -7.33 0.59
CA ARG A 75 -58.34 -8.35 0.97
C ARG A 75 -58.60 -8.44 2.48
N SER A 76 -57.66 -8.02 3.33
CA SER A 76 -57.72 -8.19 4.78
C SER A 76 -57.65 -6.86 5.52
N HIS A 77 -58.61 -6.59 6.40
CA HIS A 77 -58.54 -5.42 7.28
C HIS A 77 -57.43 -5.53 8.32
N HIS A 78 -57.28 -6.70 8.94
CA HIS A 78 -56.25 -6.94 9.96
C HIS A 78 -54.83 -6.74 9.38
N PHE A 79 -54.57 -7.25 8.18
CA PHE A 79 -53.29 -7.05 7.49
C PHE A 79 -53.03 -5.57 7.19
N ARG A 80 -54.08 -4.82 6.80
CA ARG A 80 -53.96 -3.37 6.56
C ARG A 80 -53.55 -2.63 7.83
N MET A 81 -54.13 -2.95 8.98
CA MET A 81 -53.76 -2.34 10.25
C MET A 81 -52.26 -2.54 10.56
N LEU A 82 -51.78 -3.79 10.47
CA LEU A 82 -50.37 -4.11 10.69
C LEU A 82 -49.42 -3.36 9.74
N LEU A 83 -49.73 -3.35 8.44
CA LEU A 83 -48.91 -2.67 7.45
C LEU A 83 -48.92 -1.15 7.64
N VAL A 84 -50.09 -0.58 7.92
CA VAL A 84 -50.24 0.86 8.18
C VAL A 84 -49.47 1.27 9.43
N ASP A 85 -49.40 0.41 10.45
CA ASP A 85 -48.62 0.69 11.64
C ASP A 85 -47.12 0.75 11.37
N ASN A 86 -46.63 -0.09 10.48
CA ASN A 86 -45.24 -0.10 10.00
C ASN A 86 -45.04 0.55 8.63
N PHE A 87 -45.84 1.56 8.28
CA PHE A 87 -45.86 2.07 6.91
C PHE A 87 -44.54 2.75 6.50
N GLN A 88 -43.83 3.34 7.46
CA GLN A 88 -42.55 4.00 7.19
C GLN A 88 -41.47 3.00 6.73
N GLU A 89 -41.22 1.95 7.52
CA GLU A 89 -40.25 0.90 7.18
C GLU A 89 -40.65 0.23 5.85
N PHE A 90 -41.94 -0.02 5.64
CA PHE A 90 -42.43 -0.57 4.38
C PHE A 90 -42.07 0.31 3.17
N LEU A 91 -42.19 1.64 3.26
CA LEU A 91 -41.81 2.56 2.20
C LEU A 91 -40.29 2.59 1.97
N GLU A 92 -39.50 2.52 3.05
CA GLU A 92 -38.03 2.43 2.98
C GLU A 92 -37.59 1.17 2.23
N LEU A 93 -38.23 0.03 2.50
CA LEU A 93 -37.90 -1.26 1.88
C LEU A 93 -38.37 -1.41 0.43
N THR A 94 -39.27 -0.53 -0.08
CA THR A 94 -39.95 -0.72 -1.38
C THR A 94 -39.84 0.45 -2.36
N VAL A 95 -39.72 1.70 -1.89
CA VAL A 95 -39.78 2.91 -2.74
C VAL A 95 -38.42 3.64 -2.84
N GLU A 96 -37.39 3.20 -2.12
CA GLU A 96 -36.09 3.91 -2.00
C GLU A 96 -36.29 5.33 -1.45
N THR A 97 -36.91 5.44 -0.28
CA THR A 97 -37.08 6.75 0.37
C THR A 97 -35.76 7.30 0.90
N ASP A 98 -34.74 6.48 1.15
CA ASP A 98 -33.41 6.91 1.59
C ASP A 98 -32.36 6.76 0.48
N SER A 99 -31.55 7.80 0.28
CA SER A 99 -30.46 7.82 -0.70
C SER A 99 -29.24 7.02 -0.21
N GLU A 100 -29.07 6.89 1.10
CA GLU A 100 -27.99 6.11 1.72
C GLU A 100 -28.31 4.60 1.76
N GLN A 101 -29.58 4.23 1.55
CA GLN A 101 -30.04 2.83 1.51
C GLN A 101 -30.82 2.54 0.22
N PRO A 102 -30.14 2.38 -0.93
CA PRO A 102 -30.79 2.01 -2.19
C PRO A 102 -31.38 0.60 -2.13
N LEU A 103 -32.32 0.27 -3.03
CA LEU A 103 -32.81 -1.10 -3.13
C LEU A 103 -31.67 -2.05 -3.54
N PRO A 104 -31.69 -3.29 -3.05
CA PRO A 104 -30.66 -4.28 -3.36
C PRO A 104 -30.64 -4.66 -4.86
N PRO A 105 -29.56 -5.29 -5.35
CA PRO A 105 -29.54 -5.85 -6.70
C PRO A 105 -30.57 -7.00 -6.88
N PRO A 106 -30.99 -7.32 -8.12
CA PRO A 106 -30.67 -6.68 -9.41
C PRO A 106 -31.38 -5.34 -9.65
N LYS A 107 -30.69 -4.38 -10.28
CA LYS A 107 -31.18 -3.00 -10.49
C LYS A 107 -32.46 -2.90 -11.32
N GLU A 108 -32.63 -3.78 -12.32
CA GLU A 108 -33.82 -3.79 -13.17
C GLU A 108 -35.07 -4.18 -12.36
N VAL A 109 -34.92 -5.16 -11.49
CA VAL A 109 -35.99 -5.63 -10.61
C VAL A 109 -36.29 -4.60 -9.53
N ALA A 110 -35.27 -3.98 -8.94
CA ALA A 110 -35.43 -2.87 -8.01
C ALA A 110 -36.24 -1.71 -8.61
N ARG A 111 -35.97 -1.35 -9.88
CA ARG A 111 -36.76 -0.34 -10.60
C ARG A 111 -38.21 -0.74 -10.75
N LYS A 112 -38.47 -1.99 -11.13
CA LYS A 112 -39.83 -2.53 -11.27
C LYS A 112 -40.57 -2.56 -9.93
N LEU A 113 -39.89 -2.94 -8.85
CA LEU A 113 -40.42 -2.88 -7.48
C LEU A 113 -40.81 -1.46 -7.12
N ARG A 114 -39.90 -0.50 -7.29
CA ARG A 114 -40.14 0.91 -6.96
C ARG A 114 -41.33 1.49 -7.74
N SER A 115 -41.39 1.27 -9.06
CA SER A 115 -42.50 1.78 -9.88
C SER A 115 -43.84 1.17 -9.47
N LEU A 116 -43.87 -0.14 -9.24
CA LEU A 116 -45.07 -0.84 -8.78
C LEU A 116 -45.50 -0.38 -7.38
N ALA A 117 -44.53 -0.15 -6.47
CA ALA A 117 -44.79 0.33 -5.12
C ALA A 117 -45.40 1.73 -5.11
N ILE A 118 -44.86 2.66 -5.90
CA ILE A 118 -45.39 4.03 -6.04
C ILE A 118 -46.83 4.00 -6.57
N GLN A 119 -47.10 3.22 -7.62
CA GLN A 119 -48.44 3.06 -8.19
C GLN A 119 -49.42 2.45 -7.19
N THR A 120 -48.96 1.45 -6.43
CA THR A 120 -49.78 0.78 -5.41
C THR A 120 -50.12 1.73 -4.26
N VAL A 121 -49.16 2.51 -3.78
CA VAL A 121 -49.40 3.52 -2.72
C VAL A 121 -50.39 4.59 -3.20
N GLN A 122 -50.33 5.00 -4.47
CA GLN A 122 -51.31 5.91 -5.06
C GLN A 122 -52.71 5.30 -5.10
N SER A 123 -52.82 4.03 -5.49
CA SER A 123 -54.09 3.29 -5.48
C SER A 123 -54.65 3.18 -4.06
N TRP A 124 -53.81 2.80 -3.09
CA TRP A 124 -54.20 2.71 -1.68
C TRP A 124 -54.63 4.05 -1.11
N GLN A 125 -53.96 5.14 -1.47
CA GLN A 125 -54.37 6.47 -1.05
C GLN A 125 -55.77 6.82 -1.57
N THR A 126 -56.08 6.43 -2.80
CA THR A 126 -57.40 6.69 -3.40
C THR A 126 -58.50 5.86 -2.74
N SER A 127 -58.23 4.58 -2.45
CA SER A 127 -59.23 3.67 -1.91
C SER A 127 -59.36 3.71 -0.38
N TYR A 128 -58.29 4.04 0.33
CA TYR A 128 -58.17 3.86 1.78
C TYR A 128 -57.62 5.10 2.51
N GLY A 129 -57.20 6.14 1.80
CA GLY A 129 -56.57 7.32 2.40
C GLY A 129 -57.43 8.06 3.43
N GLU A 130 -58.75 8.06 3.25
CA GLU A 130 -59.69 8.64 4.22
C GLU A 130 -59.75 7.85 5.53
N ALA A 131 -59.68 6.51 5.45
CA ALA A 131 -59.74 5.62 6.60
C ALA A 131 -58.39 5.51 7.34
N TYR A 132 -57.27 5.61 6.62
CA TYR A 132 -55.93 5.46 7.19
C TYR A 132 -55.06 6.67 6.91
N LYS A 133 -55.04 7.63 7.86
CA LYS A 133 -54.29 8.88 7.74
C LYS A 133 -52.80 8.69 7.47
N LYS A 134 -52.18 7.63 8.00
CA LYS A 134 -50.76 7.30 7.76
C LYS A 134 -50.47 7.05 6.27
N ILE A 135 -51.41 6.46 5.52
CA ILE A 135 -51.28 6.27 4.07
C ILE A 135 -51.31 7.62 3.36
N ALA A 136 -52.24 8.50 3.74
CA ALA A 136 -52.33 9.85 3.19
C ALA A 136 -51.08 10.69 3.47
N LEU A 137 -50.53 10.59 4.68
CA LEU A 137 -49.28 11.25 5.05
C LEU A 137 -48.11 10.69 4.26
N GLY A 138 -47.97 9.37 4.12
CA GLY A 138 -46.88 8.78 3.34
C GLY A 138 -46.97 9.10 1.85
N TYR A 139 -48.17 9.10 1.27
CA TYR A 139 -48.37 9.58 -0.11
C TYR A 139 -47.97 11.05 -0.27
N HIS A 140 -48.37 11.92 0.67
CA HIS A 140 -47.98 13.32 0.65
C HIS A 140 -46.46 13.51 0.83
N PHE A 141 -45.83 12.74 1.71
CA PHE A 141 -44.37 12.72 1.89
C PHE A 141 -43.65 12.34 0.59
N LEU A 142 -44.09 11.28 -0.09
CA LEU A 142 -43.53 10.88 -1.37
C LEU A 142 -43.71 11.99 -2.42
N LYS A 143 -44.91 12.59 -2.51
CA LYS A 143 -45.24 13.61 -3.51
C LYS A 143 -44.56 14.96 -3.29
N GLN A 144 -44.43 15.41 -2.04
CA GLN A 144 -43.98 16.76 -1.72
C GLN A 144 -42.53 16.80 -1.21
N VAL A 145 -42.14 15.86 -0.35
CA VAL A 145 -40.81 15.85 0.28
C VAL A 145 -39.82 15.15 -0.63
N LYS A 146 -40.12 13.90 -0.98
CA LYS A 146 -39.29 13.13 -1.90
C LYS A 146 -39.55 13.48 -3.37
N LYS A 147 -40.45 14.44 -3.65
CA LYS A 147 -40.97 14.88 -4.98
C LYS A 147 -41.03 13.78 -6.04
N VAL A 148 -41.51 12.61 -5.63
CA VAL A 148 -41.73 11.47 -6.51
C VAL A 148 -42.80 11.87 -7.51
N ASP A 149 -42.48 11.74 -8.79
CA ASP A 149 -43.46 11.90 -9.85
C ASP A 149 -44.25 10.60 -9.98
N PHE A 150 -45.55 10.67 -9.71
CA PHE A 150 -46.47 9.51 -9.77
C PHE A 150 -46.95 9.23 -11.21
N GLN A 151 -46.68 10.14 -12.16
CA GLN A 151 -46.94 9.95 -13.59
C GLN A 151 -45.71 9.42 -14.33
N ASP A 152 -44.51 9.81 -13.89
CA ASP A 152 -43.23 9.32 -14.43
C ASP A 152 -42.18 9.09 -13.33
N ALA A 153 -42.34 7.97 -12.62
CA ALA A 153 -41.41 7.54 -11.57
C ALA A 153 -39.96 7.32 -12.08
N GLU A 154 -39.76 7.22 -13.40
CA GLU A 154 -38.46 6.94 -14.01
C GLU A 154 -37.67 8.20 -14.38
N ALA A 155 -38.33 9.27 -14.86
CA ALA A 155 -37.68 10.52 -15.28
C ALA A 155 -36.88 11.19 -14.17
N ARG A 156 -37.40 11.19 -12.93
CA ARG A 156 -36.68 11.76 -11.80
C ARG A 156 -35.40 10.99 -11.49
N THR A 157 -35.46 9.66 -11.55
CA THR A 157 -34.33 8.78 -11.29
C THR A 157 -33.19 9.02 -12.28
N GLN A 158 -33.53 9.32 -13.54
CA GLN A 158 -32.54 9.70 -14.56
C GLN A 158 -31.95 11.09 -14.32
N ALA A 159 -32.77 12.09 -13.96
CA ALA A 159 -32.29 13.45 -13.69
C ALA A 159 -31.40 13.52 -12.44
N GLU A 160 -31.75 12.79 -11.39
CA GLU A 160 -30.97 12.69 -10.16
C GLU A 160 -29.64 11.96 -10.40
N ARG A 161 -29.67 10.88 -11.20
CA ARG A 161 -28.45 10.19 -11.65
C ARG A 161 -27.54 11.09 -12.48
N ARG A 162 -28.08 11.86 -13.43
CA ARG A 162 -27.27 12.80 -14.24
C ARG A 162 -26.54 13.81 -13.34
N ARG A 163 -27.19 14.31 -12.29
CA ARG A 163 -26.55 15.24 -11.34
C ARG A 163 -25.45 14.57 -10.51
N GLU A 164 -25.62 13.31 -10.13
CA GLU A 164 -24.59 12.54 -9.40
C GLU A 164 -23.39 12.25 -10.31
N GLU A 165 -23.64 11.76 -11.51
CA GLU A 165 -22.60 11.50 -12.52
C GLU A 165 -21.83 12.79 -12.88
N GLU A 166 -22.53 13.93 -13.01
CA GLU A 166 -21.89 15.23 -13.23
C GLU A 166 -21.00 15.64 -12.05
N ARG A 167 -21.44 15.41 -10.80
CA ARG A 167 -20.63 15.69 -9.60
C ARG A 167 -19.41 14.78 -9.53
N GLN A 168 -19.56 13.48 -9.78
CA GLN A 168 -18.45 12.53 -9.83
C GLN A 168 -17.45 12.91 -10.92
N ARG A 169 -17.91 13.16 -12.15
CA ARG A 169 -17.05 13.59 -13.26
C ARG A 169 -16.33 14.91 -12.97
N LYS A 170 -16.99 15.86 -12.31
CA LYS A 170 -16.36 17.12 -11.92
C LYS A 170 -15.27 16.88 -10.88
N MET A 171 -15.52 16.02 -9.90
CA MET A 171 -14.54 15.68 -8.86
C MET A 171 -13.33 14.93 -9.45
N GLU A 172 -13.57 13.93 -10.30
CA GLU A 172 -12.51 13.20 -11.02
C GLU A 172 -11.64 14.13 -11.86
N ARG A 173 -12.25 15.11 -12.54
CA ARG A 173 -11.52 16.12 -13.30
C ARG A 173 -10.62 16.96 -12.40
N ILE A 174 -11.12 17.43 -11.26
CA ILE A 174 -10.35 18.21 -10.29
C ILE A 174 -9.16 17.40 -9.75
N TYR A 175 -9.37 16.12 -9.41
CA TYR A 175 -8.27 15.26 -8.96
C TYR A 175 -7.24 15.03 -10.05
N LYS A 176 -7.67 14.77 -11.28
CA LYS A 176 -6.77 14.58 -12.43
C LYS A 176 -5.94 15.83 -12.70
N GLU A 177 -6.57 17.00 -12.75
CA GLU A 177 -5.88 18.29 -12.94
C GLU A 177 -4.86 18.56 -11.83
N ARG A 178 -5.18 18.20 -10.57
CA ARG A 178 -4.22 18.33 -9.45
C ARG A 178 -3.02 17.40 -9.58
N VAL A 179 -3.24 16.15 -9.98
CA VAL A 179 -2.14 15.19 -10.20
C VAL A 179 -1.26 15.64 -11.36
N GLU A 180 -1.85 16.10 -12.46
CA GLU A 180 -1.12 16.60 -13.63
C GLU A 180 -0.28 17.83 -13.29
N ALA A 181 -0.84 18.80 -12.55
CA ALA A 181 -0.11 19.97 -12.08
C ALA A 181 1.06 19.60 -11.15
N ALA A 182 0.84 18.69 -10.20
CA ALA A 182 1.90 18.23 -9.29
C ALA A 182 2.99 17.42 -10.02
N SER A 183 2.62 16.60 -11.01
CA SER A 183 3.58 15.88 -11.84
C SER A 183 4.46 16.83 -12.64
N LYS A 184 3.85 17.85 -13.25
CA LYS A 184 4.58 18.84 -14.03
C LYS A 184 5.56 19.64 -13.18
N ASP A 185 5.11 20.10 -12.01
CA ASP A 185 5.94 20.82 -11.04
C ASP A 185 7.12 19.97 -10.54
N MET A 186 6.87 18.67 -10.31
CA MET A 186 7.93 17.70 -9.97
C MET A 186 8.95 17.54 -11.09
N ASP A 187 8.50 17.41 -12.35
CA ASP A 187 9.40 17.27 -13.51
C ASP A 187 10.20 18.55 -13.78
N GLU A 188 9.58 19.72 -13.62
CA GLU A 188 10.26 21.03 -13.75
C GLU A 188 11.33 21.23 -12.66
N SER A 189 11.06 20.79 -11.43
CA SER A 189 11.99 20.90 -10.30
C SER A 189 13.04 19.77 -10.24
N TYR A 190 12.85 18.68 -10.98
CA TYR A 190 13.66 17.46 -10.87
C TYR A 190 15.15 17.73 -11.06
N GLN A 191 15.51 18.45 -12.12
CA GLN A 191 16.91 18.74 -12.44
C GLN A 191 17.58 19.62 -11.38
N GLU A 192 16.84 20.57 -10.79
CA GLU A 192 17.34 21.44 -9.72
C GLU A 192 17.59 20.64 -8.44
N ILE A 193 16.69 19.72 -8.09
CA ILE A 193 16.82 18.86 -6.91
C ILE A 193 18.03 17.92 -7.07
N GLU A 194 18.17 17.25 -8.22
CA GLU A 194 19.32 16.40 -8.54
C GLU A 194 20.66 17.16 -8.51
N ALA A 195 20.69 18.38 -9.08
CA ALA A 195 21.87 19.22 -9.02
C ALA A 195 22.22 19.61 -7.58
N THR A 196 21.21 19.98 -6.78
CA THR A 196 21.39 20.32 -5.35
C THR A 196 21.93 19.13 -4.56
N LEU A 197 21.42 17.92 -4.81
CA LEU A 197 21.91 16.68 -4.20
C LEU A 197 23.38 16.42 -4.56
N THR A 198 23.70 16.47 -5.86
CA THR A 198 25.06 16.22 -6.38
C THR A 198 26.06 17.24 -5.85
N GLU A 199 25.68 18.52 -5.79
CA GLU A 199 26.52 19.60 -5.27
C GLU A 199 26.76 19.43 -3.77
N MET A 200 25.72 19.07 -3.02
CA MET A 200 25.82 18.81 -1.59
C MET A 200 26.72 17.61 -1.30
N GLU A 201 26.56 16.51 -2.02
CA GLU A 201 27.43 15.33 -1.94
C GLU A 201 28.88 15.69 -2.28
N SER A 202 29.10 16.44 -3.36
CA SER A 202 30.45 16.89 -3.74
C SER A 202 31.09 17.74 -2.66
N CYS A 203 30.35 18.69 -2.07
CA CYS A 203 30.85 19.51 -0.98
C CYS A 203 31.17 18.68 0.27
N MET A 204 30.32 17.69 0.59
CA MET A 204 30.59 16.76 1.69
C MET A 204 31.83 15.89 1.42
N SER A 205 32.02 15.41 0.20
CA SER A 205 33.21 14.65 -0.21
C SER A 205 34.49 15.49 -0.20
N LEU A 206 34.41 16.80 -0.42
CA LEU A 206 35.56 17.71 -0.26
C LEU A 206 35.91 17.93 1.21
N LEU A 207 34.90 18.02 2.10
CA LEU A 207 35.12 18.15 3.54
C LEU A 207 35.58 16.82 4.17
N PHE A 208 35.18 15.69 3.57
CA PHE A 208 35.58 14.34 3.92
C PHE A 208 35.75 13.49 2.68
N PRO A 209 36.98 13.38 2.16
CA PRO A 209 37.29 12.34 1.19
C PRO A 209 36.96 10.99 1.83
N GLU A 210 36.18 10.16 1.15
CA GLU A 210 35.95 8.78 1.60
C GLU A 210 37.31 8.09 1.68
N PHE A 211 37.77 7.79 2.91
CA PHE A 211 38.91 6.91 3.11
C PHE A 211 38.40 5.49 2.89
N ASP A 212 38.39 5.05 1.64
CA ASP A 212 38.21 3.64 1.33
C ASP A 212 39.35 2.85 2.00
N LEU A 213 39.00 2.05 3.00
CA LEU A 213 39.88 1.05 3.64
C LEU A 213 40.38 -0.04 2.67
N ILE A 214 40.09 0.10 1.37
CA ILE A 214 40.42 -0.85 0.31
C ILE A 214 41.93 -0.83 0.01
N ASP A 215 42.64 0.27 0.26
CA ASP A 215 44.08 0.36 -0.04
C ASP A 215 45.01 -0.25 1.02
N ILE A 216 44.48 -0.73 2.16
CA ILE A 216 45.32 -1.37 3.20
C ILE A 216 45.58 -2.86 2.88
N GLN A 217 44.79 -3.49 1.99
CA GLN A 217 44.97 -4.91 1.66
C GLN A 217 45.98 -5.19 0.54
N ASN A 218 46.46 -4.17 -0.19
CA ASN A 218 47.41 -4.37 -1.30
C ASN A 218 48.90 -4.39 -0.89
N THR A 219 49.23 -4.30 0.39
CA THR A 219 50.62 -4.40 0.87
C THR A 219 51.00 -5.78 1.42
N LYS A 220 50.11 -6.77 1.36
CA LYS A 220 50.50 -8.20 1.46
C LYS A 220 50.83 -8.78 0.08
N SER A 221 51.75 -8.14 -0.63
CA SER A 221 52.49 -8.80 -1.69
C SER A 221 53.95 -8.37 -1.64
N SER A 222 54.80 -9.38 -1.79
CA SER A 222 56.25 -9.40 -1.64
C SER A 222 57.03 -8.26 -2.33
N PRO A 223 58.32 -8.06 -1.99
CA PRO A 223 59.11 -6.92 -2.44
C PRO A 223 59.26 -6.83 -3.97
N PRO A 224 59.50 -5.63 -4.51
CA PRO A 224 59.67 -5.42 -5.94
C PRO A 224 61.03 -5.94 -6.41
N SER A 225 61.05 -6.91 -7.31
CA SER A 225 62.21 -7.15 -8.17
C SER A 225 61.99 -6.46 -9.51
N SER A 226 62.85 -5.49 -9.77
CA SER A 226 62.98 -4.69 -10.98
C SER A 226 63.17 -5.53 -12.24
N GLN A 227 62.26 -5.28 -13.20
CA GLN A 227 62.47 -5.14 -14.65
C GLN A 227 63.45 -6.08 -15.38
N SER A 228 62.91 -6.88 -16.30
CA SER A 228 63.64 -7.35 -17.48
C SER A 228 63.26 -6.49 -18.69
N ALA A 229 63.99 -5.39 -18.87
CA ALA A 229 64.19 -4.78 -20.16
C ALA A 229 65.67 -4.90 -20.48
N ASN A 230 66.02 -5.69 -21.51
CA ASN A 230 66.70 -5.20 -22.70
C ASN A 230 67.32 -6.32 -23.52
N GLY A 231 67.13 -6.24 -24.84
CA GLY A 231 68.02 -6.88 -25.79
C GLY A 231 69.39 -6.20 -25.80
N CYS A 232 70.42 -7.05 -25.91
CA CYS A 232 71.75 -6.90 -26.55
C CYS A 232 72.42 -5.51 -26.59
N PRO A 233 73.72 -5.44 -26.24
CA PRO A 233 74.72 -5.73 -27.27
C PRO A 233 75.83 -6.71 -26.82
N SER A 234 76.51 -7.18 -27.86
CA SER A 234 77.54 -8.21 -27.96
C SER A 234 78.87 -7.90 -27.23
N VAL A 235 79.66 -8.97 -27.07
CA VAL A 235 81.14 -9.07 -27.07
C VAL A 235 81.81 -9.47 -25.73
N GLU A 236 82.58 -10.57 -25.83
CA GLU A 236 83.70 -11.04 -24.99
C GLU A 236 83.46 -11.83 -23.67
N GLU A 237 83.30 -13.16 -23.84
CA GLU A 237 84.14 -14.30 -23.34
C GLU A 237 84.97 -14.23 -22.00
N PRO A 238 85.39 -15.37 -21.41
CA PRO A 238 84.89 -16.01 -20.17
C PRO A 238 85.98 -16.00 -19.03
N PRO A 239 85.95 -16.76 -17.89
CA PRO A 239 85.87 -18.24 -17.74
C PRO A 239 84.85 -18.72 -16.66
N CYS A 240 84.19 -19.88 -16.80
CA CYS A 240 84.61 -21.23 -16.36
C CYS A 240 84.74 -21.36 -14.81
N CYS A 241 84.32 -22.41 -14.11
CA CYS A 241 83.89 -23.78 -14.43
C CYS A 241 83.03 -24.25 -13.21
N SER A 242 82.13 -25.25 -13.21
CA SER A 242 82.28 -26.63 -13.65
C SER A 242 80.96 -27.38 -13.43
N LYS A 243 80.55 -28.14 -14.45
CA LYS A 243 80.18 -29.58 -14.39
C LYS A 243 78.86 -29.94 -13.69
N ASP A 244 77.83 -30.41 -14.40
CA ASP A 244 77.63 -31.75 -15.03
C ASP A 244 76.50 -32.45 -14.22
N LEU A 245 75.50 -33.20 -14.72
CA LEU A 245 75.16 -33.84 -15.99
C LEU A 245 73.65 -34.22 -15.96
N LYS A 246 72.93 -33.94 -17.07
CA LYS A 246 72.00 -34.79 -17.88
C LYS A 246 71.07 -35.83 -17.20
N LYS A 247 69.80 -36.03 -17.59
CA LYS A 247 69.20 -36.43 -18.90
C LYS A 247 67.66 -36.28 -18.81
N GLU A 248 66.98 -35.54 -19.69
CA GLU A 248 66.26 -35.97 -20.93
C GLU A 248 65.14 -37.01 -20.76
N GLN A 249 63.87 -36.57 -20.92
CA GLN A 249 62.94 -36.83 -22.06
C GLN A 249 62.06 -38.08 -21.80
N SER A 250 60.77 -38.18 -22.14
CA SER A 250 59.92 -37.62 -23.20
C SER A 250 58.43 -37.88 -22.83
N ILE A 251 57.52 -36.90 -22.93
CA ILE A 251 56.51 -36.69 -24.01
C ILE A 251 55.18 -37.49 -23.86
N GLU A 252 54.09 -36.73 -24.03
CA GLU A 252 52.71 -37.11 -24.44
C GLU A 252 51.80 -37.83 -23.43
N GLU A 253 50.49 -37.57 -23.36
CA GLU A 253 49.59 -36.54 -23.89
C GLU A 253 48.21 -36.79 -23.23
N LYS A 254 47.39 -35.74 -23.19
CA LYS A 254 45.91 -35.76 -23.23
C LYS A 254 45.17 -36.46 -22.07
N LYS A 255 44.56 -35.67 -21.18
CA LYS A 255 43.27 -34.96 -21.29
C LYS A 255 42.07 -35.82 -20.88
N SER A 256 41.27 -35.15 -20.04
CA SER A 256 39.82 -35.24 -19.90
C SER A 256 39.27 -36.49 -19.23
N ASN A 257 38.22 -36.42 -18.42
CA ASN A 257 37.49 -35.38 -17.68
C ASN A 257 36.36 -36.19 -16.99
N TRP A 258 35.75 -35.59 -15.97
CA TRP A 258 34.35 -35.81 -15.61
C TRP A 258 34.05 -37.09 -14.81
N GLU A 259 33.26 -37.09 -13.74
CA GLU A 259 32.71 -36.10 -12.82
C GLU A 259 31.90 -36.92 -11.78
N ARG A 260 31.62 -36.26 -10.65
CA ARG A 260 30.40 -36.37 -9.82
C ARG A 260 29.89 -37.76 -9.42
N THR A 261 29.77 -37.92 -8.11
CA THR A 261 28.46 -37.84 -7.41
C THR A 261 28.74 -37.73 -5.91
N LYS A 262 28.25 -36.65 -5.25
CA LYS A 262 27.08 -36.61 -4.35
C LYS A 262 27.24 -37.50 -3.11
N GLU A 263 27.46 -36.85 -1.97
CA GLU A 263 26.46 -36.71 -0.89
C GLU A 263 26.33 -38.00 -0.07
N GLU A 264 26.80 -37.99 1.17
CA GLU A 264 25.86 -37.91 2.30
C GLU A 264 26.58 -37.69 3.63
N GLU A 265 25.91 -36.89 4.43
CA GLU A 265 26.20 -36.55 5.82
C GLU A 265 26.13 -37.76 6.74
N GLY A 266 26.79 -37.65 7.90
CA GLY A 266 26.05 -37.93 9.13
C GLY A 266 26.82 -38.61 10.27
N LYS A 267 27.07 -37.79 11.29
CA LYS A 267 26.65 -38.05 12.69
C LYS A 267 27.52 -39.02 13.50
N ARG A 268 28.19 -38.51 14.55
CA ARG A 268 27.77 -38.61 15.97
C ARG A 268 28.87 -38.09 16.93
N LYS A 269 28.37 -37.62 18.08
CA LYS A 269 29.03 -36.95 19.22
C LYS A 269 29.67 -37.91 20.22
N ALA A 270 30.47 -37.30 21.11
CA ALA A 270 30.82 -37.66 22.50
C ALA A 270 31.91 -38.73 22.65
N GLU A 271 32.81 -38.73 23.62
CA GLU A 271 33.44 -37.80 24.60
C GLU A 271 34.57 -38.65 25.26
N GLU A 272 35.40 -38.07 26.13
CA GLU A 272 36.49 -38.68 26.94
C GLU A 272 37.85 -38.85 26.21
N SER A 273 38.92 -38.08 26.50
CA SER A 273 39.69 -37.79 27.73
C SER A 273 40.65 -38.91 28.15
N GLU A 274 41.96 -38.62 28.06
CA GLU A 274 43.15 -39.11 28.80
C GLU A 274 44.35 -39.14 27.82
N GLU A 275 45.26 -38.17 27.83
CA GLU A 275 46.36 -37.85 28.77
C GLU A 275 47.71 -38.50 28.35
N SER A 276 48.73 -37.62 28.32
CA SER A 276 50.17 -37.87 28.49
C SER A 276 51.09 -37.94 27.25
N SER A 277 51.79 -36.79 27.09
CA SER A 277 53.25 -36.62 26.93
C SER A 277 53.98 -37.23 25.73
N GLU A 278 54.53 -36.35 24.88
CA GLU A 278 55.94 -36.35 24.51
C GLU A 278 56.33 -34.95 23.95
N GLU A 279 57.23 -34.29 24.67
CA GLU A 279 58.13 -33.23 24.17
C GLU A 279 59.06 -33.89 23.12
N GLU A 280 59.59 -33.28 22.07
CA GLU A 280 60.21 -31.97 21.94
C GLU A 280 60.55 -31.75 20.44
N ASP A 281 60.63 -30.48 20.06
CA ASP A 281 61.51 -29.90 19.04
C ASP A 281 61.13 -29.93 17.53
N GLY A 282 61.10 -28.72 16.94
CA GLY A 282 60.71 -28.50 15.54
C GLY A 282 60.55 -27.02 15.14
N GLU A 283 61.62 -26.24 15.31
CA GLU A 283 61.99 -25.02 14.55
C GLU A 283 61.04 -23.78 14.57
N SER A 284 61.40 -22.86 15.45
CA SER A 284 60.90 -21.49 15.64
C SER A 284 61.35 -20.50 14.54
N LEU A 285 60.81 -20.61 13.32
CA LEU A 285 61.19 -19.71 12.21
C LEU A 285 60.18 -18.62 11.83
N ASP A 286 59.09 -18.43 12.60
CA ASP A 286 58.06 -17.42 12.26
C ASP A 286 57.84 -16.33 13.34
N GLU A 287 58.53 -16.42 14.47
CA GLU A 287 58.32 -15.52 15.61
C GLU A 287 58.99 -14.14 15.41
N ASP A 288 60.15 -14.11 14.73
CA ASP A 288 60.87 -12.89 14.33
C ASP A 288 60.23 -12.17 13.12
N SER A 289 59.50 -12.91 12.29
CA SER A 289 58.83 -12.38 11.08
C SER A 289 57.73 -11.39 11.46
N PHE A 290 56.95 -11.71 12.49
CA PHE A 290 55.89 -10.83 13.00
C PHE A 290 56.45 -9.53 13.58
N ILE A 291 57.46 -9.61 14.45
CA ILE A 291 58.09 -8.44 15.10
C ILE A 291 58.72 -7.51 14.05
N ARG A 292 59.40 -8.09 13.06
CA ARG A 292 60.07 -7.34 11.98
C ARG A 292 59.09 -6.70 10.99
N ASN A 293 57.94 -7.33 10.74
CA ASN A 293 56.95 -6.82 9.77
C ASN A 293 55.93 -5.86 10.40
N SER A 294 55.63 -6.01 11.69
CA SER A 294 54.69 -5.14 12.42
C SER A 294 55.36 -3.91 13.04
N GLY A 295 56.68 -3.95 13.26
CA GLY A 295 57.42 -2.89 13.97
C GLY A 295 57.10 -2.83 15.47
N LEU A 296 56.40 -3.82 16.01
CA LEU A 296 56.06 -3.94 17.42
C LEU A 296 57.08 -4.83 18.13
N ILE A 297 57.53 -4.41 19.32
CA ILE A 297 58.62 -5.06 20.08
C ILE A 297 58.17 -6.37 20.78
N SER A 298 56.87 -6.65 20.84
CA SER A 298 56.31 -7.83 21.51
C SER A 298 54.98 -8.28 20.90
N HIS A 299 54.66 -9.56 21.04
CA HIS A 299 53.39 -10.19 20.67
C HIS A 299 52.22 -9.84 21.60
N ALA A 300 52.51 -9.29 22.79
CA ALA A 300 51.53 -8.92 23.80
C ALA A 300 51.28 -7.40 23.82
N TYR A 301 50.78 -6.86 22.70
CA TYR A 301 50.28 -5.48 22.62
C TYR A 301 48.80 -5.47 22.23
N SER A 302 47.98 -4.84 23.07
CA SER A 302 46.58 -4.50 22.73
C SER A 302 46.52 -3.02 22.36
N LEU A 303 46.08 -2.73 21.14
CA LEU A 303 45.79 -1.37 20.70
C LEU A 303 44.30 -1.10 20.88
N ASP A 304 43.94 -0.33 21.90
CA ASP A 304 42.59 0.20 22.05
C ASP A 304 42.48 1.50 21.23
N LEU A 305 41.87 1.38 20.06
CA LEU A 305 41.55 2.52 19.21
C LEU A 305 40.24 3.14 19.69
N ASN A 306 40.35 4.18 20.52
CA ASN A 306 39.20 4.93 21.00
C ASN A 306 38.83 6.02 19.98
N PHE A 307 38.00 5.66 19.00
CA PHE A 307 37.43 6.63 18.07
C PHE A 307 36.36 7.44 18.80
N SER A 308 36.64 8.73 19.04
CA SER A 308 35.59 9.66 19.46
C SER A 308 34.51 9.61 18.38
N SER A 309 33.32 9.13 18.70
CA SER A 309 32.23 8.83 17.77
C SER A 309 31.57 10.07 17.14
N GLY A 310 32.34 11.09 16.80
CA GLY A 310 31.89 12.28 16.10
C GLY A 310 33.02 12.82 15.23
N LEU A 311 32.86 12.67 13.92
CA LEU A 311 33.67 13.39 12.94
C LEU A 311 33.36 14.89 13.11
N ARG A 312 34.25 15.66 13.73
CA ARG A 312 34.08 17.11 13.90
C ARG A 312 34.89 17.86 12.87
N VAL A 313 34.26 18.37 11.82
CA VAL A 313 34.90 19.36 10.94
C VAL A 313 34.91 20.69 11.65
N LYS A 314 36.09 21.29 11.84
CA LYS A 314 36.18 22.69 12.25
C LYS A 314 36.28 23.57 11.01
N GLU A 315 35.49 24.64 10.97
CA GLU A 315 35.59 25.66 9.93
C GLU A 315 36.96 26.36 10.02
N THR A 316 37.85 26.11 9.06
CA THR A 316 39.16 26.74 8.86
C THR A 316 39.06 27.84 7.79
N GLU A 317 40.15 28.55 7.50
CA GLU A 317 40.18 29.52 6.39
C GLU A 317 40.09 28.82 5.03
N ASP A 318 40.70 27.63 4.91
CA ASP A 318 40.75 26.87 3.65
C ASP A 318 39.42 26.19 3.28
N ASN A 319 38.58 25.84 4.26
CA ASN A 319 37.29 25.16 4.02
C ASN A 319 36.07 26.08 4.16
N GLU A 320 36.25 27.36 4.50
CA GLU A 320 35.15 28.30 4.78
C GLU A 320 34.18 28.41 3.60
N ALA A 321 34.70 28.44 2.37
CA ALA A 321 33.87 28.52 1.17
C ALA A 321 32.95 27.30 1.04
N VAL A 322 33.49 26.08 1.19
CA VAL A 322 32.74 24.82 1.09
C VAL A 322 31.75 24.67 2.27
N VAL A 323 32.15 25.06 3.48
CA VAL A 323 31.25 25.06 4.64
C VAL A 323 30.08 26.05 4.44
N SER A 324 30.32 27.19 3.77
CA SER A 324 29.26 28.14 3.44
C SER A 324 28.27 27.60 2.40
N THR A 325 28.76 26.94 1.33
CA THR A 325 27.90 26.35 0.31
C THR A 325 27.06 25.21 0.89
N VAL A 326 27.63 24.36 1.75
CA VAL A 326 26.90 23.31 2.48
C VAL A 326 25.76 23.89 3.32
N LYS A 327 25.98 25.02 4.03
CA LYS A 327 24.92 25.69 4.81
C LYS A 327 23.79 26.18 3.90
N ASP A 328 24.13 26.75 2.76
CA ASP A 328 23.14 27.30 1.82
C ASP A 328 22.36 26.18 1.12
N LEU A 329 23.02 25.10 0.71
CA LEU A 329 22.39 23.89 0.18
C LEU A 329 21.48 23.21 1.20
N HIS A 330 21.92 23.08 2.46
CA HIS A 330 21.08 22.54 3.54
C HIS A 330 19.80 23.38 3.71
N ARG A 331 19.92 24.71 3.68
CA ARG A 331 18.76 25.62 3.75
C ARG A 331 17.84 25.46 2.54
N LEU A 332 18.40 25.33 1.33
CA LEU A 332 17.63 25.14 0.10
C LEU A 332 16.82 23.82 0.16
N ILE A 333 17.49 22.72 0.54
CA ILE A 333 16.84 21.41 0.70
C ILE A 333 15.71 21.47 1.73
N THR A 334 15.99 22.05 2.91
CA THR A 334 15.03 22.08 4.04
C THR A 334 13.84 22.98 3.76
N ASN A 335 14.05 24.14 3.12
CA ASN A 335 13.02 25.17 2.99
C ASN A 335 12.25 25.11 1.66
N LYS A 336 12.82 24.57 0.59
CA LYS A 336 12.21 24.53 -0.75
C LYS A 336 11.90 23.11 -1.20
N HIS A 337 12.92 22.26 -1.32
CA HIS A 337 12.78 20.95 -1.96
C HIS A 337 11.96 19.97 -1.12
N LEU A 338 12.22 19.90 0.19
CA LEU A 338 11.53 18.97 1.08
C LEU A 338 10.01 19.29 1.23
N PRO A 339 9.59 20.56 1.44
CA PRO A 339 8.17 20.89 1.47
C PRO A 339 7.44 20.62 0.15
N ALA A 340 8.09 20.87 -0.99
CA ALA A 340 7.52 20.60 -2.32
C ALA A 340 7.26 19.10 -2.52
N LEU A 341 8.25 18.25 -2.23
CA LEU A 341 8.11 16.79 -2.30
C LEU A 341 7.03 16.24 -1.36
N GLN A 342 6.94 16.76 -0.14
CA GLN A 342 5.87 16.39 0.80
C GLN A 342 4.48 16.77 0.23
N GLY A 343 4.37 17.94 -0.40
CA GLY A 343 3.16 18.38 -1.09
C GLY A 343 2.76 17.43 -2.23
N TRP A 344 3.70 17.07 -3.11
CA TRP A 344 3.46 16.16 -4.22
C TRP A 344 3.04 14.77 -3.74
N VAL A 345 3.76 14.17 -2.78
CA VAL A 345 3.42 12.87 -2.18
C VAL A 345 2.01 12.88 -1.58
N GLN A 346 1.63 13.97 -0.89
CA GLN A 346 0.28 14.09 -0.32
C GLN A 346 -0.80 14.15 -1.41
N ILE A 347 -0.56 14.89 -2.49
CA ILE A 347 -1.50 15.01 -3.62
C ILE A 347 -1.67 13.66 -4.33
N PHE A 348 -0.56 12.97 -4.60
CA PHE A 348 -0.55 11.65 -5.25
C PHE A 348 -1.26 10.58 -4.41
N THR A 349 -1.05 10.59 -3.10
CA THR A 349 -1.71 9.65 -2.18
C THR A 349 -3.21 9.89 -2.07
N LYS A 350 -3.64 11.16 -1.97
CA LYS A 350 -5.06 11.52 -1.83
C LYS A 350 -5.87 11.34 -3.11
N SER A 351 -5.24 11.50 -4.26
CA SER A 351 -5.92 11.54 -5.57
C SER A 351 -5.79 10.24 -6.36
N GLY A 352 -5.10 9.23 -5.82
CA GLY A 352 -4.91 7.93 -6.48
C GLY A 352 -4.06 8.03 -7.74
N ALA A 353 -2.92 8.72 -7.68
CA ALA A 353 -2.02 8.85 -8.83
C ALA A 353 -1.36 7.51 -9.21
N GLU A 354 -0.73 7.49 -10.39
CA GLU A 354 0.02 6.33 -10.89
C GLU A 354 1.13 5.92 -9.90
N GLN A 355 1.26 4.62 -9.64
CA GLN A 355 2.21 4.09 -8.65
C GLN A 355 3.67 4.46 -8.97
N GLN A 356 4.02 4.62 -10.26
CA GLN A 356 5.36 5.01 -10.68
C GLN A 356 5.68 6.46 -10.28
N LEU A 357 4.74 7.40 -10.45
CA LEU A 357 4.91 8.80 -10.06
C LEU A 357 5.08 8.94 -8.55
N LEU A 358 4.24 8.23 -7.78
CA LEU A 358 4.36 8.20 -6.32
C LEU A 358 5.72 7.65 -5.87
N ARG A 359 6.19 6.56 -6.49
CA ARG A 359 7.48 5.96 -6.19
C ARG A 359 8.63 6.93 -6.45
N ARG A 360 8.66 7.59 -7.61
CA ARG A 360 9.70 8.57 -7.96
C ARG A 360 9.76 9.72 -6.96
N ALA A 361 8.61 10.23 -6.52
CA ALA A 361 8.54 11.29 -5.51
C ALA A 361 9.06 10.81 -4.14
N LEU A 362 8.78 9.56 -3.75
CA LEU A 362 9.27 8.97 -2.50
C LEU A 362 10.77 8.70 -2.54
N ASP A 363 11.30 8.25 -3.67
CA ASP A 363 12.73 7.99 -3.86
C ASP A 363 13.53 9.31 -3.73
N LEU A 364 13.09 10.38 -4.41
CA LEU A 364 13.69 11.72 -4.29
C LEU A 364 13.66 12.27 -2.86
N LYS A 365 12.53 12.08 -2.17
CA LYS A 365 12.39 12.47 -0.77
C LYS A 365 13.40 11.72 0.10
N SER A 366 13.51 10.41 -0.10
CA SER A 366 14.43 9.55 0.67
C SER A 366 15.89 9.94 0.43
N SER A 367 16.26 10.28 -0.81
CA SER A 367 17.60 10.77 -1.14
C SER A 367 17.91 12.08 -0.42
N LEU A 368 17.02 13.08 -0.44
CA LEU A 368 17.25 14.34 0.28
C LEU A 368 17.34 14.15 1.80
N GLU A 369 16.50 13.29 2.38
CA GLU A 369 16.55 12.96 3.81
C GLU A 369 17.88 12.27 4.17
N ALA A 370 18.38 11.35 3.34
CA ALA A 370 19.67 10.70 3.52
C ALA A 370 20.85 11.68 3.43
N THR A 371 20.83 12.61 2.45
CA THR A 371 21.85 13.65 2.30
C THR A 371 21.87 14.61 3.50
N LEU A 372 20.69 14.98 4.04
CA LEU A 372 20.60 15.78 5.27
C LEU A 372 21.11 15.02 6.49
N GLN A 373 20.84 13.72 6.57
CA GLN A 373 21.36 12.89 7.66
C GLN A 373 22.89 12.80 7.58
N LYS A 374 23.47 12.57 6.39
CA LYS A 374 24.92 12.59 6.16
C LYS A 374 25.52 13.91 6.62
N HIS A 375 24.91 15.04 6.28
CA HIS A 375 25.33 16.37 6.76
C HIS A 375 25.34 16.49 8.29
N GLN A 376 24.32 15.97 8.98
CA GLN A 376 24.24 16.01 10.44
C GLN A 376 25.35 15.18 11.11
N GLU A 377 25.69 14.03 10.52
CA GLU A 377 26.75 13.14 11.00
C GLU A 377 28.16 13.76 10.88
N LEU A 378 28.36 14.71 9.97
CA LEU A 378 29.63 15.43 9.80
C LEU A 378 29.95 16.45 10.90
N HIS A 379 29.04 16.67 11.87
CA HIS A 379 29.17 17.56 13.04
C HIS A 379 30.07 18.79 12.81
N ILE A 380 29.74 19.61 11.81
CA ILE A 380 30.55 20.77 11.43
C ILE A 380 30.45 21.87 12.50
N ASP A 381 31.56 22.12 13.21
CA ASP A 381 31.73 23.21 14.17
C ASP A 381 31.91 24.54 13.42
N TYR A 382 30.80 25.28 13.29
CA TYR A 382 30.77 26.55 12.59
C TYR A 382 31.40 27.68 13.41
N LYS A 383 32.19 28.57 12.77
CA LYS A 383 32.68 29.80 13.40
C LYS A 383 31.49 30.70 13.77
N THR A 384 31.46 31.19 15.01
CA THR A 384 30.49 32.20 15.45
C THR A 384 30.74 33.51 14.71
N ARG A 385 29.96 33.79 13.66
CA ARG A 385 29.97 35.09 12.99
C ARG A 385 29.24 36.12 13.87
N VAL A 386 30.00 36.99 14.54
CA VAL A 386 29.45 38.15 15.25
C VAL A 386 28.91 39.12 14.20
N ARG A 387 27.59 39.37 14.20
CA ARG A 387 26.98 40.44 13.40
C ARG A 387 27.55 41.77 13.86
N LYS A 388 28.53 42.32 13.12
CA LYS A 388 28.84 43.76 13.19
C LYS A 388 27.68 44.49 12.52
N VAL A 389 26.74 44.95 13.34
CA VAL A 389 25.80 45.99 12.93
C VAL A 389 26.65 47.24 12.70
N VAL A 390 26.85 47.59 11.43
CA VAL A 390 27.39 48.92 11.08
C VAL A 390 26.25 49.89 11.38
N SER A 391 26.28 50.45 12.59
CA SER A 391 25.51 51.65 12.91
C SER A 391 26.21 52.81 12.22
N ASP A 392 25.75 53.12 11.00
CA ASP A 392 26.08 54.38 10.34
C ASP A 392 25.61 55.53 11.23
N ASN A 393 26.57 56.32 11.71
CA ASN A 393 26.35 57.47 12.55
C ASN A 393 27.16 58.64 11.98
N LYS A 394 26.62 59.31 10.95
CA LYS A 394 26.59 60.78 10.84
C LYS A 394 25.77 61.28 9.66
#